data_AF-A0A1A2E9L4-F1
#
_entry.id   AF-A0A1A2E9L4-F1
#
_cell.length_a   1.000
_cell.length_b   1.000
_cell.length_c   1.000
_cell.angle_alpha   90.00
_cell.angle_beta   90.00
_cell.angle_gamma   90.00
#
_symmetry.space_group_name_H-M   'P 1'
#
loop_
_entity.id
_entity.type
_entity.pdbx_description
1 polymer ?
#
loop_
_entity_poly.entity_id
_entity_poly.type
_entity_poly.pdbx_seq_one_letter_code
_entity_poly.pdbx_strand_id
1 'polypeptide(L)'
;MNPAVELAGLAIGYRNRRRSTTVAAGLDAQARRGELTVLIGPNGAGKSTLIRTLAGLQPALGGRVLLDGADLTGLPRDELARRVAVVLTERIDPGLLSARELVALGRIPHLGLGARLRREDDEIIDWALTAAGARHLASRPAAELSDGECQRVLTARALAQQPGLLVLDEPTAFLDVSSRAGLFGLLRKLARDQQLAVVLSTHDLELALRVADRVWLLDPAGTLADTVGEELMLSGRIGAMFDTDTLRFDASSGMFAFGTGGGARRAARVDAPEPLRAALIRVLSREGWDTGEPAEMVVTATGPDAVTLRSAASATRTTLHDLPQWLRALPATPHRCAPDDRVVSALTELATVSPYFAVSTGAVEGGGWRPVSRLYTAQTLLADVVGNVGDRIGASDLRVAASAFFLGFAARLWSIGLGALAEHGLLLDLDPDELWYAESDGTVRLHLADPVAWQGSGLDSLLADDILSRHLTPLAAAVRRLGPISAKLLHGNAASAVLGAARALHRHRGAQLAAEPCWELARAVCADERLSDTIRFNDSGTDYRRATCCLFYRTPGAGLCVDCALTHKPQVRTDRKRKGST
;
A
#
# COMPACT_ATOMS: atom_id res chain seq x y z
N MET A 1 -12.99 -9.26 -38.36
CA MET A 1 -13.84 -10.37 -37.87
C MET A 1 -15.25 -9.81 -37.72
N ASN A 2 -16.27 -10.49 -38.25
CA ASN A 2 -17.65 -10.00 -38.19
C ASN A 2 -18.22 -10.15 -36.78
N PRO A 3 -19.05 -9.20 -36.30
CA PRO A 3 -19.74 -9.33 -35.03
C PRO A 3 -20.71 -10.54 -35.08
N ALA A 4 -20.82 -11.24 -33.96
CA ALA A 4 -21.81 -12.31 -33.81
C ALA A 4 -23.18 -11.69 -33.60
N VAL A 5 -23.28 -10.74 -32.67
CA VAL A 5 -24.49 -9.94 -32.42
C VAL A 5 -24.19 -8.49 -32.77
N GLU A 6 -25.11 -7.84 -33.46
CA GLU A 6 -25.04 -6.41 -33.76
C GLU A 6 -26.39 -5.75 -33.46
N LEU A 7 -26.36 -4.67 -32.66
CA LEU A 7 -27.50 -3.78 -32.44
C LEU A 7 -27.32 -2.60 -33.39
N ALA A 8 -28.32 -2.36 -34.23
CA ALA A 8 -28.30 -1.29 -35.22
C ALA A 8 -29.47 -0.34 -34.97
N GLY A 9 -29.17 0.79 -34.29
CA GLY A 9 -30.15 1.81 -33.90
C GLY A 9 -31.32 1.25 -33.10
N LEU A 10 -31.08 0.23 -32.27
CA LEU A 10 -32.14 -0.52 -31.60
C LEU A 10 -32.92 0.39 -30.63
N ALA A 11 -34.25 0.27 -30.63
CA ALA A 11 -35.12 0.91 -29.65
C ALA A 11 -35.88 -0.13 -28.84
N ILE A 12 -35.78 -0.02 -27.52
CA ILE A 12 -36.35 -0.96 -26.55
C ILE A 12 -37.38 -0.26 -25.67
N GLY A 13 -38.38 -1.02 -25.22
CA GLY A 13 -39.40 -0.51 -24.32
C GLY A 13 -40.64 -1.37 -24.28
N TYR A 14 -41.72 -0.82 -23.73
CA TYR A 14 -42.95 -1.55 -23.47
C TYR A 14 -44.05 -1.10 -24.43
N ARG A 15 -44.76 -2.05 -25.04
CA ARG A 15 -45.92 -1.79 -25.90
C ARG A 15 -47.19 -2.30 -25.24
N ASN A 16 -48.13 -1.41 -24.96
CA ASN A 16 -49.51 -1.74 -24.57
C ASN A 16 -50.47 -1.35 -25.72
N ARG A 17 -51.68 -1.93 -25.77
CA ARG A 17 -52.71 -1.75 -26.82
C ARG A 17 -52.99 -0.30 -27.24
N ARG A 18 -52.67 0.70 -26.41
CA ARG A 18 -52.89 2.13 -26.70
C ARG A 18 -51.65 3.03 -26.58
N ARG A 19 -50.51 2.52 -26.12
CA ARG A 19 -49.31 3.34 -25.84
C ARG A 19 -48.04 2.51 -25.89
N SER A 20 -47.00 3.04 -26.54
CA SER A 20 -45.62 2.56 -26.42
C SER A 20 -44.82 3.48 -25.52
N THR A 21 -44.09 2.92 -24.57
CA THR A 21 -43.15 3.63 -23.71
C THR A 21 -41.74 3.18 -24.09
N THR A 22 -40.99 4.07 -24.74
CA THR A 22 -39.58 3.85 -25.06
C THR A 22 -38.75 3.98 -23.79
N VAL A 23 -37.93 2.98 -23.52
CA VAL A 23 -36.97 2.97 -22.40
C VAL A 23 -35.62 3.51 -22.87
N ALA A 24 -35.15 3.06 -24.03
CA ALA A 24 -33.94 3.57 -24.69
C ALA A 24 -34.04 3.39 -26.21
N ALA A 25 -33.36 4.24 -26.97
CA ALA A 25 -33.40 4.24 -28.44
C ALA A 25 -32.05 4.65 -29.02
N GLY A 26 -31.78 4.24 -30.27
CA GLY A 26 -30.48 4.47 -30.90
C GLY A 26 -29.36 3.65 -30.26
N LEU A 27 -29.69 2.44 -29.80
CA LEU A 27 -28.70 1.56 -29.17
C LEU A 27 -27.87 0.87 -30.25
N ASP A 28 -26.58 1.18 -30.28
CA ASP A 28 -25.59 0.58 -31.16
C ASP A 28 -24.52 -0.14 -30.32
N ALA A 29 -24.36 -1.44 -30.53
CA ALA A 29 -23.36 -2.25 -29.85
C ALA A 29 -23.13 -3.58 -30.56
N GLN A 30 -22.00 -4.23 -30.26
CA GLN A 30 -21.64 -5.52 -30.84
C GLN A 30 -21.28 -6.55 -29.76
N ALA A 31 -21.45 -7.83 -30.06
CA ALA A 31 -20.86 -8.92 -29.27
C ALA A 31 -20.25 -9.93 -30.25
N ARG A 32 -19.12 -10.53 -29.89
CA ARG A 32 -18.44 -11.48 -30.78
C ARG A 32 -18.47 -12.90 -30.21
N ARG A 33 -18.26 -13.86 -31.11
CA ARG A 33 -18.03 -15.25 -30.72
C ARG A 33 -16.72 -15.33 -29.93
N GLY A 34 -16.68 -16.14 -28.89
CA GLY A 34 -15.49 -16.24 -28.06
C GLY A 34 -15.40 -15.21 -26.93
N GLU A 35 -16.29 -14.21 -26.90
CA GLU A 35 -16.28 -13.12 -25.93
C GLU A 35 -17.42 -13.26 -24.92
N LEU A 36 -17.09 -12.98 -23.65
CA LEU A 36 -18.08 -12.71 -22.61
C LEU A 36 -18.40 -11.21 -22.58
N THR A 37 -19.57 -10.84 -23.10
CA THR A 37 -20.08 -9.47 -23.03
C THR A 37 -20.94 -9.30 -21.77
N VAL A 38 -20.62 -8.29 -20.95
CA VAL A 38 -21.35 -8.00 -19.71
C VAL A 38 -22.08 -6.67 -19.79
N LEU A 39 -23.40 -6.73 -19.65
CA LEU A 39 -24.30 -5.58 -19.58
C LEU A 39 -24.42 -5.08 -18.14
N ILE A 40 -23.96 -3.87 -17.91
CA ILE A 40 -23.99 -3.17 -16.61
C ILE A 40 -24.76 -1.86 -16.72
N GLY A 41 -25.13 -1.32 -15.56
CA GLY A 41 -25.89 -0.07 -15.44
C GLY A 41 -26.76 -0.08 -14.18
N PRO A 42 -27.27 1.07 -13.73
CA PRO A 42 -28.09 1.17 -12.53
C PRO A 42 -29.45 0.49 -12.71
N ASN A 43 -30.18 0.35 -11.60
CA ASN A 43 -31.54 -0.18 -11.62
C ASN A 43 -32.45 0.77 -12.41
N GLY A 44 -33.33 0.20 -13.24
CA GLY A 44 -34.24 0.97 -14.08
C GLY A 44 -33.66 1.49 -15.39
N ALA A 45 -32.35 1.34 -15.67
CA ALA A 45 -31.74 1.80 -16.93
C ALA A 45 -32.24 1.07 -18.19
N GLY A 46 -32.93 -0.07 -18.03
CA GLY A 46 -33.47 -0.85 -19.14
C GLY A 46 -32.68 -2.12 -19.48
N LYS A 47 -31.79 -2.60 -18.61
CA LYS A 47 -30.97 -3.81 -18.83
C LYS A 47 -31.82 -5.05 -19.16
N SER A 48 -32.77 -5.39 -18.29
CA SER A 48 -33.68 -6.53 -18.53
C SER A 48 -34.56 -6.32 -19.77
N THR A 49 -34.89 -5.07 -20.09
CA THR A 49 -35.61 -4.73 -21.33
C THR A 49 -34.72 -5.00 -22.56
N LEU A 50 -33.44 -4.65 -22.51
CA LEU A 50 -32.50 -4.99 -23.58
C LEU A 50 -32.37 -6.51 -23.71
N ILE A 51 -32.10 -7.22 -22.62
CA ILE A 51 -31.95 -8.69 -22.59
C ILE A 51 -33.18 -9.41 -23.16
N ARG A 52 -34.40 -9.05 -22.73
CA ARG A 52 -35.63 -9.65 -23.27
C ARG A 52 -35.84 -9.34 -24.76
N THR A 53 -35.35 -8.21 -25.25
CA THR A 53 -35.42 -7.86 -26.68
C THR A 53 -34.42 -8.69 -27.49
N LEU A 54 -33.19 -8.87 -26.99
CA LEU A 54 -32.17 -9.73 -27.61
C LEU A 54 -32.62 -11.19 -27.67
N ALA A 55 -33.31 -11.66 -26.62
CA ALA A 55 -33.87 -13.00 -26.56
C ALA A 55 -35.18 -13.17 -27.38
N GLY A 56 -35.68 -12.09 -28.00
CA GLY A 56 -36.98 -12.06 -28.70
C GLY A 56 -38.20 -12.41 -27.84
N LEU A 57 -38.07 -12.31 -26.50
CA LEU A 57 -39.17 -12.45 -25.56
C LEU A 57 -40.10 -11.22 -25.59
N GLN A 58 -39.59 -10.08 -26.05
CA GLN A 58 -40.39 -8.91 -26.39
C GLN A 58 -39.94 -8.31 -27.73
N PRO A 59 -40.86 -7.70 -28.50
CA PRO A 59 -40.52 -7.08 -29.76
C PRO A 59 -39.74 -5.77 -29.55
N ALA A 60 -38.79 -5.49 -30.44
CA ALA A 60 -38.17 -4.18 -30.53
C ALA A 60 -39.23 -3.10 -30.88
N LEU A 61 -39.04 -1.89 -30.36
CA LEU A 61 -39.84 -0.73 -30.75
C LEU A 61 -39.37 -0.10 -32.06
N GLY A 62 -38.11 -0.34 -32.44
CA GLY A 62 -37.46 0.13 -33.67
C GLY A 62 -36.03 -0.42 -33.76
N GLY A 63 -35.36 -0.16 -34.89
CA GLY A 63 -34.02 -0.69 -35.17
C GLY A 63 -34.00 -2.20 -35.37
N ARG A 64 -32.79 -2.79 -35.36
CA ARG A 64 -32.58 -4.23 -35.64
C ARG A 64 -31.60 -4.88 -34.68
N VAL A 65 -31.76 -6.19 -34.49
CA VAL A 65 -30.81 -7.07 -33.82
C VAL A 65 -30.36 -8.10 -34.83
N LEU A 66 -29.09 -8.11 -35.19
CA LEU A 66 -28.52 -9.07 -36.14
C LEU A 66 -27.77 -10.16 -35.38
N LEU A 67 -27.90 -11.42 -35.81
CA LEU A 67 -27.10 -12.55 -35.36
C LEU A 67 -26.46 -13.25 -36.57
N ASP A 68 -25.13 -13.25 -36.62
CA ASP A 68 -24.33 -13.68 -37.77
C ASP A 68 -24.83 -13.04 -39.08
N GLY A 69 -25.21 -11.76 -39.02
CA GLY A 69 -25.76 -10.97 -40.13
C GLY A 69 -27.25 -11.18 -40.43
N ALA A 70 -27.92 -12.16 -39.80
CA ALA A 70 -29.36 -12.40 -39.97
C ALA A 70 -30.18 -11.57 -38.97
N ASP A 71 -31.21 -10.86 -39.44
CA ASP A 71 -32.08 -10.05 -38.58
C ASP A 71 -32.99 -10.93 -37.72
N LEU A 72 -32.78 -10.90 -36.40
CA LEU A 72 -33.55 -11.64 -35.41
C LEU A 72 -34.95 -11.04 -35.17
N THR A 73 -35.17 -9.76 -35.45
CA THR A 73 -36.40 -9.05 -35.04
C THR A 73 -37.67 -9.55 -35.73
N GLY A 74 -37.51 -10.24 -36.87
CA GLY A 74 -38.60 -10.82 -37.65
C GLY A 74 -38.59 -12.34 -37.76
N LEU A 75 -37.68 -13.04 -37.05
CA LEU A 75 -37.58 -14.49 -37.19
C LEU A 75 -38.80 -15.21 -36.58
N PRO A 76 -39.25 -16.31 -37.22
CA PRO A 76 -40.17 -17.26 -36.60
C PRO A 76 -39.63 -17.75 -35.24
N ARG A 77 -40.53 -17.96 -34.27
CA ARG A 77 -40.15 -18.30 -32.89
C ARG A 77 -39.37 -19.61 -32.79
N ASP A 78 -39.70 -20.59 -33.61
CA ASP A 78 -39.02 -21.88 -33.69
C ASP A 78 -37.58 -21.74 -34.22
N GLU A 79 -37.37 -20.88 -35.21
CA GLU A 79 -36.02 -20.58 -35.71
C GLU A 79 -35.21 -19.78 -34.70
N LEU A 80 -35.82 -18.77 -34.06
CA LEU A 80 -35.18 -18.00 -33.00
C LEU A 80 -34.77 -18.91 -31.83
N ALA A 81 -35.64 -19.83 -31.43
CA ALA A 81 -35.39 -20.80 -30.38
C ALA A 81 -34.32 -21.86 -30.74
N ARG A 82 -33.78 -21.89 -31.97
CA ARG A 82 -32.56 -22.67 -32.27
C ARG A 82 -31.29 -21.83 -32.21
N ARG A 83 -31.42 -20.51 -32.31
CA ARG A 83 -30.29 -19.59 -32.43
C ARG A 83 -29.96 -18.87 -31.12
N VAL A 84 -30.95 -18.61 -30.29
CA VAL A 84 -30.81 -17.84 -29.04
C VAL A 84 -31.32 -18.64 -27.85
N ALA A 85 -30.44 -18.91 -26.88
CA ALA A 85 -30.82 -19.51 -25.61
C ALA A 85 -30.82 -18.45 -24.51
N VAL A 86 -31.74 -18.59 -23.55
CA VAL A 86 -31.88 -17.66 -22.44
C VAL A 86 -31.86 -18.37 -21.09
N VAL A 87 -31.16 -17.75 -20.14
CA VAL A 87 -31.19 -18.14 -18.72
C VAL A 87 -31.62 -16.91 -17.91
N LEU A 88 -32.87 -16.94 -17.42
CA LEU A 88 -33.46 -15.84 -16.67
C LEU A 88 -33.27 -16.03 -15.16
N THR A 89 -33.39 -14.94 -14.42
CA THR A 89 -33.26 -14.89 -12.95
C THR A 89 -34.38 -15.62 -12.21
N GLU A 90 -35.55 -15.79 -12.83
CA GLU A 90 -36.74 -16.34 -12.17
C GLU A 90 -36.52 -17.79 -11.73
N ARG A 91 -36.89 -18.09 -10.48
CA ARG A 91 -36.86 -19.46 -9.96
C ARG A 91 -37.80 -20.32 -10.80
N ILE A 92 -37.23 -21.33 -11.44
CA ILE A 92 -38.02 -22.38 -12.08
C ILE A 92 -38.55 -23.34 -11.02
N ASP A 93 -39.79 -23.78 -11.17
CA ASP A 93 -40.28 -24.98 -10.51
C ASP A 93 -40.07 -26.15 -11.48
N PRO A 94 -39.03 -26.98 -11.27
CA PRO A 94 -38.74 -28.10 -12.16
C PRO A 94 -39.69 -29.29 -11.95
N GLY A 95 -40.61 -29.21 -10.98
CA GLY A 95 -41.48 -30.32 -10.60
C GLY A 95 -40.67 -31.56 -10.22
N LEU A 96 -41.02 -32.70 -10.82
CA LEU A 96 -40.40 -34.02 -10.55
C LEU A 96 -39.25 -34.36 -11.50
N LEU A 97 -38.77 -33.42 -12.31
CA LEU A 97 -37.70 -33.68 -13.28
C LEU A 97 -36.36 -33.90 -12.58
N SER A 98 -35.59 -34.87 -13.05
CA SER A 98 -34.15 -34.95 -12.79
C SER A 98 -33.41 -33.83 -13.51
N ALA A 99 -32.18 -33.54 -13.07
CA ALA A 99 -31.33 -32.56 -13.74
C ALA A 99 -31.10 -32.90 -15.22
N ARG A 100 -30.92 -34.17 -15.58
CA ARG A 100 -30.77 -34.60 -16.98
C ARG A 100 -32.04 -34.31 -17.79
N GLU A 101 -33.21 -34.63 -17.26
CA GLU A 101 -34.48 -34.38 -17.95
C GLU A 101 -34.74 -32.88 -18.11
N LEU A 102 -34.37 -32.06 -17.12
CA LEU A 102 -34.42 -30.62 -17.22
C LEU A 102 -33.51 -30.09 -18.34
N VAL A 103 -32.31 -30.64 -18.50
CA VAL A 103 -31.40 -30.30 -19.60
C VAL A 103 -31.96 -30.76 -20.95
N ALA A 104 -32.62 -31.92 -20.99
CA ALA A 104 -33.23 -32.46 -22.20
C ALA A 104 -34.30 -31.52 -22.79
N LEU A 105 -34.97 -30.70 -21.97
CA LEU A 105 -35.91 -29.68 -22.45
C LEU A 105 -35.25 -28.66 -23.40
N GLY A 106 -33.93 -28.46 -23.32
CA GLY A 106 -33.18 -27.63 -24.27
C GLY A 106 -33.23 -28.14 -25.72
N ARG A 107 -33.58 -29.42 -25.93
CA ARG A 107 -33.72 -30.02 -27.26
C ARG A 107 -35.08 -29.80 -27.91
N ILE A 108 -36.07 -29.30 -27.17
CA ILE A 108 -37.44 -29.06 -27.69
C ILE A 108 -37.46 -28.31 -29.04
N PRO A 109 -36.66 -27.24 -29.28
CA PRO A 109 -36.67 -26.53 -30.56
C PRO A 109 -36.21 -27.37 -31.77
N HIS A 110 -35.50 -28.48 -31.53
CA HIS A 110 -35.00 -29.41 -32.54
C HIS A 110 -35.94 -30.61 -32.74
N LEU A 111 -36.98 -30.75 -31.92
CA LEU A 111 -37.97 -31.81 -32.03
C LEU A 111 -39.13 -31.39 -32.93
N GLY A 112 -39.55 -32.30 -33.81
CA GLY A 112 -40.81 -32.16 -34.55
C GLY A 112 -42.03 -32.50 -33.68
N LEU A 113 -43.23 -32.20 -34.18
CA LEU A 113 -44.49 -32.59 -33.53
C LEU A 113 -44.52 -34.12 -33.29
N GLY A 114 -44.66 -34.53 -32.03
CA GLY A 114 -44.69 -35.94 -31.62
C GLY A 114 -43.34 -36.67 -31.67
N ALA A 115 -42.24 -35.97 -31.95
CA ALA A 115 -40.90 -36.56 -31.99
C ALA A 115 -40.38 -36.88 -30.58
N ARG A 116 -39.61 -37.97 -30.48
CA ARG A 116 -38.86 -38.36 -29.27
C ARG A 116 -37.41 -37.96 -29.44
N LEU A 117 -36.70 -37.82 -28.31
CA LEU A 117 -35.25 -37.63 -28.31
C LEU A 117 -34.58 -38.77 -29.08
N ARG A 118 -33.61 -38.42 -29.92
CA ARG A 118 -32.75 -39.37 -30.62
C ARG A 118 -31.48 -39.63 -29.81
N ARG A 119 -30.74 -40.68 -30.17
CA ARG A 119 -29.44 -40.98 -29.54
C ARG A 119 -28.45 -39.80 -29.63
N GLU A 120 -28.49 -39.05 -30.73
CA GLU A 120 -27.71 -37.82 -30.90
C GLU A 120 -28.08 -36.73 -29.87
N ASP A 121 -29.37 -36.64 -29.51
CA ASP A 121 -29.82 -35.68 -28.48
C ASP A 121 -29.28 -36.07 -27.10
N ASP A 122 -29.19 -37.37 -26.78
CA ASP A 122 -28.56 -37.84 -25.54
C ASP A 122 -27.08 -37.46 -25.46
N GLU A 123 -26.34 -37.61 -26.56
CA GLU A 123 -24.92 -37.22 -26.63
C GLU A 123 -24.75 -35.70 -26.42
N ILE A 124 -25.66 -34.89 -26.96
CA ILE A 124 -25.68 -33.42 -26.75
C ILE A 124 -26.02 -33.07 -25.30
N ILE A 125 -26.98 -33.76 -24.69
CA ILE A 125 -27.36 -33.56 -23.28
C ILE A 125 -26.18 -33.89 -22.35
N ASP A 126 -25.50 -35.01 -22.59
CA ASP A 126 -24.32 -35.42 -21.82
C ASP A 126 -23.16 -34.45 -21.98
N TRP A 127 -22.92 -33.98 -23.20
CA TRP A 127 -21.93 -32.95 -23.47
C TRP A 127 -22.27 -31.65 -22.72
N ALA A 128 -23.52 -31.19 -22.78
CA ALA A 128 -23.94 -29.94 -22.17
C ALA A 128 -23.83 -29.98 -20.63
N LEU A 129 -24.22 -31.10 -20.01
CA LEU A 129 -24.02 -31.36 -18.59
C LEU A 129 -22.53 -31.34 -18.23
N THR A 130 -21.67 -31.92 -19.06
CA THR A 130 -20.22 -31.93 -18.84
C THR A 130 -19.63 -30.53 -18.97
N ALA A 131 -20.00 -29.79 -20.02
CA ALA A 131 -19.54 -28.44 -20.31
C ALA A 131 -19.90 -27.46 -19.18
N ALA A 132 -21.09 -27.60 -18.59
CA ALA A 132 -21.51 -26.80 -17.43
C ALA A 132 -20.94 -27.26 -16.07
N GLY A 133 -20.20 -28.38 -16.05
CA GLY A 133 -19.71 -29.01 -14.82
C GLY A 133 -20.81 -29.64 -13.96
N ALA A 134 -21.94 -30.00 -14.56
CA ALA A 134 -23.15 -30.53 -13.90
C ALA A 134 -23.36 -32.05 -14.10
N ARG A 135 -22.42 -32.76 -14.74
CA ARG A 135 -22.58 -34.20 -15.04
C ARG A 135 -22.87 -35.06 -13.81
N HIS A 136 -22.22 -34.77 -12.69
CA HIS A 136 -22.42 -35.48 -11.42
C HIS A 136 -23.81 -35.26 -10.80
N LEU A 137 -24.56 -34.26 -11.29
CA LEU A 137 -25.91 -33.93 -10.84
C LEU A 137 -27.00 -34.61 -11.67
N ALA A 138 -26.65 -35.25 -12.79
CA ALA A 138 -27.58 -35.66 -13.85
C ALA A 138 -28.80 -36.46 -13.33
N SER A 139 -28.60 -37.36 -12.36
CA SER A 139 -29.66 -38.20 -11.80
C SER A 139 -30.38 -37.60 -10.59
N ARG A 140 -29.92 -36.47 -10.05
CA ARG A 140 -30.55 -35.84 -8.89
C ARG A 140 -31.87 -35.15 -9.29
N PRO A 141 -32.90 -35.19 -8.44
CA PRO A 141 -34.09 -34.35 -8.61
C PRO A 141 -33.69 -32.88 -8.69
N ALA A 142 -34.16 -32.16 -9.71
CA ALA A 142 -33.78 -30.76 -9.92
C ALA A 142 -34.27 -29.83 -8.79
N ALA A 143 -35.39 -30.19 -8.13
CA ALA A 143 -35.93 -29.48 -6.98
C ALA A 143 -35.04 -29.56 -5.71
N GLU A 144 -34.10 -30.51 -5.66
CA GLU A 144 -33.18 -30.71 -4.52
C GLU A 144 -31.80 -30.07 -4.74
N LEU A 145 -31.59 -29.40 -5.89
CA LEU A 145 -30.33 -28.75 -6.21
C LEU A 145 -30.21 -27.43 -5.44
N SER A 146 -28.99 -27.12 -4.99
CA SER A 146 -28.67 -25.77 -4.52
C SER A 146 -28.81 -24.74 -5.65
N ASP A 147 -28.95 -23.45 -5.31
CA ASP A 147 -29.11 -22.40 -6.31
C ASP A 147 -27.95 -22.39 -7.34
N GLY A 148 -26.71 -22.65 -6.90
CA GLY A 148 -25.54 -22.75 -7.78
C GLY A 148 -25.54 -23.98 -8.68
N GLU A 149 -25.94 -25.14 -8.16
CA GLU A 149 -26.10 -26.36 -8.94
C GLU A 149 -27.23 -26.22 -9.98
N CYS A 150 -28.37 -25.66 -9.57
CA CYS A 150 -29.50 -25.35 -10.44
C CYS A 150 -29.08 -24.42 -11.58
N GLN A 151 -28.31 -23.37 -11.28
CA GLN A 151 -27.82 -22.44 -12.31
C GLN A 151 -26.90 -23.12 -13.34
N ARG A 152 -26.06 -24.07 -12.91
CA ARG A 152 -25.25 -24.89 -13.83
C ARG A 152 -26.12 -25.79 -14.70
N VAL A 153 -27.15 -26.41 -14.14
CA VAL A 153 -28.10 -27.25 -14.88
C VAL A 153 -28.92 -26.41 -15.88
N LEU A 154 -29.35 -25.20 -15.50
CA LEU A 154 -30.01 -24.25 -16.40
C LEU A 154 -29.10 -23.78 -17.53
N THR A 155 -27.81 -23.56 -17.23
CA THR A 155 -26.80 -23.27 -18.25
C THR A 155 -26.61 -24.46 -19.19
N ALA A 156 -26.52 -25.69 -18.66
CA ALA A 156 -26.48 -26.90 -19.47
C ALA A 156 -27.72 -27.05 -20.36
N ARG A 157 -28.92 -26.77 -19.85
CA ARG A 157 -30.15 -26.76 -20.65
C ARG A 157 -30.04 -25.79 -21.83
N ALA A 158 -29.54 -24.59 -21.57
CA ALA A 158 -29.33 -23.58 -22.62
C ALA A 158 -28.28 -24.02 -23.65
N LEU A 159 -27.20 -24.68 -23.22
CA LEU A 159 -26.17 -25.23 -24.11
C LEU A 159 -26.69 -26.41 -24.93
N ALA A 160 -27.55 -27.26 -24.37
CA ALA A 160 -28.15 -28.37 -25.09
C ALA A 160 -28.98 -27.88 -26.29
N GLN A 161 -29.48 -26.65 -26.28
CA GLN A 161 -30.14 -26.00 -27.42
C GLN A 161 -29.19 -25.73 -28.60
N GLN A 162 -27.87 -25.80 -28.39
CA GLN A 162 -26.81 -25.44 -29.36
C GLN A 162 -26.97 -24.02 -29.94
N PRO A 163 -27.10 -22.98 -29.09
CA PRO A 163 -27.36 -21.63 -29.54
C PRO A 163 -26.12 -20.99 -30.20
N GLY A 164 -26.36 -20.03 -31.09
CA GLY A 164 -25.33 -19.09 -31.53
C GLY A 164 -25.08 -17.96 -30.52
N LEU A 165 -26.11 -17.62 -29.73
CA LEU A 165 -26.11 -16.59 -28.69
C LEU A 165 -26.72 -17.13 -27.39
N LEU A 166 -25.96 -17.03 -26.30
CA LEU A 166 -26.44 -17.30 -24.95
C LEU A 166 -26.66 -15.98 -24.21
N VAL A 167 -27.90 -15.72 -23.79
CA VAL A 167 -28.27 -14.51 -23.04
C VAL A 167 -28.62 -14.88 -21.60
N LEU A 168 -28.06 -14.18 -20.63
CA LEU A 168 -28.36 -14.38 -19.21
C LEU A 168 -28.83 -13.09 -18.55
N ASP A 169 -29.96 -13.14 -17.82
CA ASP A 169 -30.43 -12.01 -17.02
C ASP A 169 -30.13 -12.27 -15.54
N GLU A 170 -29.23 -11.47 -14.95
CA GLU A 170 -28.79 -11.55 -13.56
C GLU A 170 -28.60 -12.98 -13.02
N PRO A 171 -27.81 -13.84 -13.69
CA PRO A 171 -27.74 -15.27 -13.39
C PRO A 171 -27.09 -15.60 -12.04
N THR A 172 -26.68 -14.57 -11.28
CA THR A 172 -25.95 -14.69 -10.01
C THR A 172 -26.68 -14.07 -8.83
N ALA A 173 -27.93 -13.61 -8.99
CA ALA A 173 -28.68 -12.89 -7.96
C ALA A 173 -28.83 -13.66 -6.63
N PHE A 174 -28.89 -14.99 -6.68
CA PHE A 174 -29.05 -15.86 -5.50
C PHE A 174 -27.79 -16.69 -5.17
N LEU A 175 -26.66 -16.38 -5.82
CA LEU A 175 -25.43 -17.13 -5.63
C LEU A 175 -24.53 -16.48 -4.58
N ASP A 176 -23.93 -17.33 -3.75
CA ASP A 176 -22.82 -16.95 -2.88
C ASP A 176 -21.58 -16.53 -3.71
N VAL A 177 -20.59 -15.94 -3.04
CA VAL A 177 -19.40 -15.37 -3.70
C VAL A 177 -18.66 -16.44 -4.52
N SER A 178 -18.52 -17.65 -3.98
CA SER A 178 -17.81 -18.75 -4.63
C SER A 178 -18.54 -19.25 -5.88
N SER A 179 -19.85 -19.51 -5.79
CA SER A 179 -20.66 -19.99 -6.90
C SER A 179 -20.81 -18.93 -7.99
N ARG A 180 -20.88 -17.64 -7.61
CA ARG A 180 -20.89 -16.51 -8.54
C ARG A 180 -19.61 -16.45 -9.37
N ALA A 181 -18.46 -16.44 -8.71
CA ALA A 181 -17.16 -16.46 -9.40
C ALA A 181 -17.02 -17.72 -10.28
N GLY A 182 -17.48 -18.87 -9.77
CA GLY A 182 -17.50 -20.14 -10.51
C GLY A 182 -18.38 -20.09 -11.78
N LEU A 183 -19.54 -19.43 -11.73
CA LEU A 183 -20.41 -19.26 -12.90
C LEU A 183 -19.79 -18.31 -13.94
N PHE A 184 -19.26 -17.18 -13.51
CA PHE A 184 -18.57 -16.24 -14.40
C PHE A 184 -17.38 -16.90 -15.11
N GLY A 185 -16.56 -17.65 -14.36
CA GLY A 185 -15.46 -18.44 -14.92
C GLY A 185 -15.94 -19.51 -15.90
N LEU A 186 -17.05 -20.19 -15.59
CA LEU A 186 -17.69 -21.14 -16.51
C LEU A 186 -18.15 -20.47 -17.80
N LEU A 187 -18.88 -19.36 -17.72
CA LEU A 187 -19.40 -18.65 -18.91
C LEU A 187 -18.27 -18.13 -19.80
N ARG A 188 -17.21 -17.57 -19.20
CA ARG A 188 -16.02 -17.13 -19.95
C ARG A 188 -15.33 -18.29 -20.67
N LYS A 189 -15.21 -19.44 -20.00
CA LYS A 189 -14.65 -20.66 -20.60
C LYS A 189 -15.52 -21.15 -21.76
N LEU A 190 -16.84 -21.23 -21.56
CA LEU A 190 -17.78 -21.64 -22.59
C LEU A 190 -17.75 -20.74 -23.81
N ALA A 191 -17.70 -19.41 -23.62
CA ALA A 191 -17.57 -18.44 -24.71
C ALA A 191 -16.37 -18.79 -25.60
N ARG A 192 -15.18 -18.94 -24.99
CA ARG A 192 -13.91 -19.20 -25.68
C ARG A 192 -13.86 -20.59 -26.33
N ASP A 193 -14.10 -21.63 -25.55
CA ASP A 193 -13.92 -23.02 -25.98
C ASP A 193 -14.92 -23.42 -27.06
N GLN A 194 -16.13 -22.84 -27.03
CA GLN A 194 -17.23 -23.20 -27.94
C GLN A 194 -17.49 -22.14 -29.02
N GLN A 195 -16.70 -21.06 -29.07
CA GLN A 195 -16.93 -19.93 -29.97
C GLN A 195 -18.38 -19.41 -29.89
N LEU A 196 -18.88 -19.35 -28.66
CA LEU A 196 -20.23 -18.92 -28.31
C LEU A 196 -20.21 -17.41 -28.02
N ALA A 197 -21.20 -16.68 -28.51
CA ALA A 197 -21.43 -15.31 -28.07
C ALA A 197 -22.24 -15.34 -26.78
N VAL A 198 -21.71 -14.77 -25.69
CA VAL A 198 -22.38 -14.76 -24.38
C VAL A 198 -22.64 -13.31 -23.97
N VAL A 199 -23.91 -12.99 -23.69
CA VAL A 199 -24.32 -11.68 -23.16
C VAL A 199 -24.97 -11.90 -21.80
N LEU A 200 -24.40 -11.36 -20.72
CA LEU A 200 -24.98 -11.46 -19.39
C LEU A 200 -25.25 -10.08 -18.79
N SER A 201 -26.36 -9.91 -18.07
CA SER A 201 -26.57 -8.74 -17.22
C SER A 201 -26.16 -9.04 -15.78
N THR A 202 -25.59 -8.05 -15.09
CA THR A 202 -25.27 -8.16 -13.65
C THR A 202 -25.27 -6.80 -12.97
N HIS A 203 -25.47 -6.80 -11.66
CA HIS A 203 -25.23 -5.65 -10.78
C HIS A 203 -23.85 -5.70 -10.10
N ASP A 204 -23.12 -6.81 -10.26
CA ASP A 204 -21.77 -6.99 -9.73
C ASP A 204 -20.74 -6.34 -10.66
N LEU A 205 -20.52 -5.03 -10.47
CA LEU A 205 -19.62 -4.24 -11.31
C LEU A 205 -18.16 -4.73 -11.22
N GLU A 206 -17.69 -5.04 -10.02
CA GLU A 206 -16.30 -5.45 -9.80
C GLU A 206 -15.98 -6.76 -10.53
N LEU A 207 -16.88 -7.75 -10.42
CA LEU A 207 -16.69 -9.01 -11.14
C LEU A 207 -16.88 -8.86 -12.65
N ALA A 208 -17.80 -7.99 -13.08
CA ALA A 208 -17.98 -7.65 -14.49
C ALA A 208 -16.69 -7.09 -15.09
N LEU A 209 -16.12 -6.05 -14.49
CA LEU A 209 -14.88 -5.39 -14.96
C LEU A 209 -13.69 -6.36 -15.00
N ARG A 210 -13.66 -7.36 -14.10
CA ARG A 210 -12.55 -8.32 -14.03
C ARG A 210 -12.65 -9.48 -15.02
N VAL A 211 -13.85 -9.92 -15.37
CA VAL A 211 -14.07 -11.17 -16.13
C VAL A 211 -14.54 -10.92 -17.55
N ALA A 212 -15.23 -9.82 -17.81
CA ALA A 212 -15.74 -9.48 -19.13
C ALA A 212 -14.62 -9.33 -20.16
N ASP A 213 -14.85 -9.83 -21.37
CA ASP A 213 -14.00 -9.49 -22.52
C ASP A 213 -14.52 -8.19 -23.19
N ARG A 214 -15.82 -7.87 -23.06
CA ARG A 214 -16.43 -6.58 -23.42
C ARG A 214 -17.50 -6.16 -22.41
N VAL A 215 -17.66 -4.85 -22.25
CA VAL A 215 -18.63 -4.25 -21.34
C VAL A 215 -19.61 -3.38 -22.12
N TRP A 216 -20.89 -3.64 -21.92
CA TRP A 216 -22.00 -2.81 -22.37
C TRP A 216 -22.50 -2.00 -21.17
N LEU A 217 -22.29 -0.69 -21.17
CA LEU A 217 -22.81 0.19 -20.12
C LEU A 217 -24.06 0.90 -20.62
N LEU A 218 -25.21 0.58 -20.03
CA LEU A 218 -26.48 1.27 -20.28
C LEU A 218 -26.74 2.29 -19.18
N ASP A 219 -26.73 3.57 -19.52
CA ASP A 219 -26.96 4.66 -18.58
C ASP A 219 -28.45 5.02 -18.41
N PRO A 220 -28.83 5.78 -17.35
CA PRO A 220 -30.20 6.24 -17.16
C PRO A 220 -30.74 7.16 -18.27
N ALA A 221 -29.87 7.78 -19.05
CA ALA A 221 -30.26 8.63 -20.18
C ALA A 221 -30.62 7.79 -21.42
N GLY A 222 -30.41 6.46 -21.38
CA GLY A 222 -30.70 5.54 -22.47
C GLY A 222 -29.56 5.42 -23.48
N THR A 223 -28.34 5.80 -23.11
CA THR A 223 -27.15 5.61 -23.95
C THR A 223 -26.51 4.27 -23.64
N LEU A 224 -26.14 3.53 -24.68
CA LEU A 224 -25.36 2.30 -24.58
C LEU A 224 -23.92 2.57 -25.02
N ALA A 225 -22.96 2.42 -24.10
CA ALA A 225 -21.55 2.43 -24.43
C ALA A 225 -21.04 0.99 -24.58
N ASP A 226 -20.29 0.74 -25.65
CA ASP A 226 -19.71 -0.56 -25.97
C ASP A 226 -18.18 -0.47 -25.92
N THR A 227 -17.57 -0.99 -24.85
CA THR A 227 -16.16 -0.76 -24.49
C THR A 227 -15.57 -2.00 -23.79
N VAL A 228 -14.37 -1.87 -23.21
CA VAL A 228 -13.72 -2.86 -22.35
C VAL A 228 -13.64 -2.34 -20.92
N GLY A 229 -13.38 -3.23 -19.95
CA GLY A 229 -13.38 -2.87 -18.53
C GLY A 229 -12.36 -1.78 -18.21
N GLU A 230 -11.15 -1.90 -18.76
CA GLU A 230 -10.02 -0.99 -18.50
C GLU A 230 -10.30 0.43 -19.02
N GLU A 231 -10.85 0.55 -20.24
CA GLU A 231 -11.22 1.85 -20.81
C GLU A 231 -12.37 2.48 -20.01
N LEU A 232 -13.36 1.67 -19.61
CA LEU A 232 -14.49 2.16 -18.84
C LEU A 232 -14.08 2.68 -17.45
N MET A 233 -13.10 2.03 -16.80
CA MET A 233 -12.56 2.47 -15.52
C MET A 233 -11.91 3.86 -15.63
N LEU A 234 -11.22 4.14 -16.73
CA LEU A 234 -10.52 5.40 -16.97
C LEU A 234 -11.44 6.51 -17.48
N SER A 235 -12.60 6.18 -18.04
CA SER A 235 -13.46 7.16 -18.70
C SER A 235 -14.26 8.07 -17.75
N GLY A 236 -14.22 7.80 -16.44
CA GLY A 236 -15.03 8.50 -15.43
C GLY A 236 -16.54 8.23 -15.48
N ARG A 237 -17.02 7.37 -16.39
CA ARG A 237 -18.46 7.08 -16.58
C ARG A 237 -19.05 6.29 -15.43
N ILE A 238 -18.28 5.39 -14.82
CA ILE A 238 -18.71 4.65 -13.63
C ILE A 238 -18.96 5.64 -12.49
N GLY A 239 -18.00 6.52 -12.21
CA GLY A 239 -18.14 7.52 -11.16
C GLY A 239 -19.37 8.41 -11.39
N ALA A 240 -19.56 8.92 -12.61
CA ALA A 240 -20.73 9.74 -12.96
C ALA A 240 -22.09 9.04 -12.73
N MET A 241 -22.14 7.70 -12.71
CA MET A 241 -23.37 6.93 -12.57
C MET A 241 -23.60 6.37 -11.17
N PHE A 242 -22.54 6.09 -10.42
CA PHE A 242 -22.60 5.33 -9.17
C PHE A 242 -22.01 6.09 -7.97
N ASP A 243 -21.32 7.21 -8.17
CA ASP A 243 -20.81 8.02 -7.06
C ASP A 243 -21.96 8.64 -6.26
N THR A 244 -21.73 8.75 -4.96
CA THR A 244 -22.61 9.42 -4.00
C THR A 244 -21.75 10.28 -3.06
N ASP A 245 -22.38 11.01 -2.14
CA ASP A 245 -21.65 11.81 -1.14
C ASP A 245 -20.70 10.97 -0.27
N THR A 246 -20.99 9.67 -0.11
CA THR A 246 -20.25 8.77 0.77
C THR A 246 -19.49 7.67 0.04
N LEU A 247 -19.65 7.54 -1.28
CA LEU A 247 -19.08 6.45 -2.07
C LEU A 247 -18.54 7.01 -3.38
N ARG A 248 -17.29 6.70 -3.71
CA ARG A 248 -16.67 7.09 -4.99
C ARG A 248 -15.95 5.92 -5.65
N PHE A 249 -16.03 5.83 -6.96
CA PHE A 249 -15.29 4.86 -7.73
C PHE A 249 -13.81 5.24 -7.83
N ASP A 250 -12.91 4.33 -7.44
CA ASP A 250 -11.47 4.49 -7.61
C ASP A 250 -11.02 3.74 -8.87
N ALA A 251 -10.66 4.52 -9.90
CA ALA A 251 -10.20 3.99 -11.18
C ALA A 251 -8.88 3.20 -11.08
N SER A 252 -8.07 3.42 -10.04
CA SER A 252 -6.79 2.71 -9.87
C SER A 252 -6.97 1.29 -9.35
N SER A 253 -7.94 1.09 -8.46
CA SER A 253 -8.26 -0.23 -7.89
C SER A 253 -9.42 -0.94 -8.59
N GLY A 254 -10.26 -0.20 -9.33
CA GLY A 254 -11.50 -0.72 -9.91
C GLY A 254 -12.58 -1.02 -8.87
N MET A 255 -12.47 -0.43 -7.68
CA MET A 255 -13.37 -0.64 -6.55
C MET A 255 -14.03 0.66 -6.12
N PHE A 256 -15.14 0.55 -5.39
CA PHE A 256 -15.70 1.70 -4.69
C PHE A 256 -15.02 1.92 -3.34
N ALA A 257 -14.66 3.18 -3.06
CA ALA A 257 -14.10 3.62 -1.79
C ALA A 257 -15.09 4.55 -1.08
N PHE A 258 -15.14 4.45 0.26
CA PHE A 258 -15.94 5.37 1.05
C PHE A 258 -15.25 6.73 1.15
N GLY A 259 -15.97 7.80 0.80
CA GLY A 259 -15.49 9.16 0.91
C GLY A 259 -15.78 9.74 2.30
N THR A 260 -14.74 10.13 3.05
CA THR A 260 -14.87 11.12 4.13
C THR A 260 -14.94 12.50 3.47
N GLY A 261 -16.06 13.20 3.61
CA GLY A 261 -16.38 14.39 2.80
C GLY A 261 -15.32 15.49 2.75
N GLY A 262 -15.20 16.13 1.58
CA GLY A 262 -14.78 17.52 1.30
C GLY A 262 -13.44 18.09 1.79
N GLY A 263 -12.80 17.51 2.80
CA GLY A 263 -11.52 17.98 3.31
C GLY A 263 -10.35 17.61 2.40
N ALA A 264 -9.27 18.40 2.43
CA ALA A 264 -8.00 18.00 1.84
C ALA A 264 -7.55 16.70 2.52
N ARG A 265 -7.53 15.60 1.76
CA ARG A 265 -7.10 14.31 2.27
C ARG A 265 -5.61 14.37 2.62
N ARG A 266 -5.29 13.79 3.77
CA ARG A 266 -3.90 13.65 4.23
C ARG A 266 -3.27 12.54 3.43
N ALA A 267 -2.00 12.68 3.06
CA ALA A 267 -1.29 11.69 2.27
C ALA A 267 -0.27 10.92 3.11
N ALA A 268 -0.09 9.64 2.79
CA ALA A 268 0.94 8.79 3.37
C ALA A 268 1.79 8.14 2.25
N ARG A 269 3.09 8.03 2.48
CA ARG A 269 3.99 7.20 1.67
C ARG A 269 3.97 5.78 2.24
N VAL A 270 3.97 4.77 1.36
CA VAL A 270 3.90 3.36 1.76
C VAL A 270 5.09 2.61 1.19
N ASP A 271 6.01 2.22 2.07
CA ASP A 271 7.24 1.50 1.72
C ASP A 271 7.16 0.08 2.28
N ALA A 272 6.56 -0.81 1.49
CA ALA A 272 6.40 -2.22 1.84
C ALA A 272 6.46 -3.09 0.57
N PRO A 273 6.87 -4.36 0.68
CA PRO A 273 6.75 -5.31 -0.42
C PRO A 273 5.28 -5.68 -0.66
N GLU A 274 4.95 -6.12 -1.89
CA GLU A 274 3.66 -6.76 -2.15
C GLU A 274 3.62 -8.17 -1.50
N PRO A 275 2.45 -8.66 -1.02
CA PRO A 275 1.11 -8.06 -1.08
C PRO A 275 0.77 -7.11 0.09
N LEU A 276 1.74 -6.84 0.98
CA LEU A 276 1.52 -6.06 2.20
C LEU A 276 1.27 -4.59 1.89
N ARG A 277 1.96 -4.04 0.88
CA ARG A 277 1.73 -2.70 0.35
C ARG A 277 0.27 -2.50 -0.07
N ALA A 278 -0.31 -3.38 -0.89
CA ALA A 278 -1.72 -3.29 -1.25
C ALA A 278 -2.67 -3.35 -0.03
N ALA A 279 -2.32 -4.12 1.00
CA ALA A 279 -3.12 -4.18 2.23
C ALA A 279 -3.06 -2.86 3.02
N LEU A 280 -1.88 -2.24 3.14
CA LEU A 280 -1.70 -0.95 3.79
C LEU A 280 -2.45 0.17 3.04
N ILE A 281 -2.36 0.20 1.71
CA ILE A 281 -3.08 1.18 0.86
C ILE A 281 -4.60 1.07 1.09
N ARG A 282 -5.15 -0.15 1.18
CA ARG A 282 -6.57 -0.35 1.49
C ARG A 282 -6.96 0.17 2.87
N VAL A 283 -6.12 -0.04 3.88
CA VAL A 283 -6.36 0.49 5.23
C VAL A 283 -6.31 2.01 5.23
N LEU A 284 -5.28 2.60 4.62
CA LEU A 284 -5.13 4.05 4.47
C LEU A 284 -6.34 4.69 3.77
N SER A 285 -6.71 4.17 2.60
CA SER A 285 -7.87 4.64 1.83
C SER A 285 -9.16 4.58 2.65
N ARG A 286 -9.38 3.49 3.38
CA ARG A 286 -10.54 3.34 4.28
C ARG A 286 -10.55 4.36 5.42
N GLU A 287 -9.38 4.72 5.94
CA GLU A 287 -9.23 5.73 7.00
C GLU A 287 -9.09 7.16 6.46
N GLY A 288 -9.37 7.39 5.16
CA GLY A 288 -9.40 8.72 4.54
C GLY A 288 -8.02 9.27 4.16
N TRP A 289 -7.01 8.41 4.08
CA TRP A 289 -5.66 8.77 3.64
C TRP A 289 -5.48 8.48 2.15
N ASP A 290 -4.94 9.46 1.44
CA ASP A 290 -4.42 9.24 0.09
C ASP A 290 -2.99 8.68 0.17
N THR A 291 -2.50 8.11 -0.92
CA THR A 291 -1.15 7.54 -1.01
C THR A 291 -0.34 8.28 -2.06
N GLY A 292 0.84 8.75 -1.68
CA GLY A 292 1.72 9.52 -2.56
C GLY A 292 2.33 10.73 -1.86
N GLU A 293 2.90 11.63 -2.65
CA GLU A 293 3.56 12.85 -2.17
C GLU A 293 2.69 14.09 -2.42
N PRO A 294 2.74 15.11 -1.53
CA PRO A 294 3.58 15.22 -0.33
C PRO A 294 2.96 14.50 0.88
N ALA A 295 3.66 13.48 1.41
CA ALA A 295 3.16 12.64 2.50
C ALA A 295 3.37 13.29 3.89
N GLU A 296 2.43 13.15 4.82
CA GLU A 296 2.61 13.55 6.23
C GLU A 296 3.28 12.46 7.08
N MET A 297 3.24 11.21 6.59
CA MET A 297 3.84 10.06 7.26
C MET A 297 4.41 9.09 6.24
N VAL A 298 5.32 8.23 6.72
CA VAL A 298 5.81 7.06 6.01
C VAL A 298 5.34 5.82 6.76
N VAL A 299 4.70 4.89 6.05
CA VAL A 299 4.27 3.60 6.58
C VAL A 299 5.18 2.53 6.01
N THR A 300 6.01 1.92 6.85
CA THR A 300 6.85 0.78 6.45
C THR A 300 6.31 -0.50 7.04
N ALA A 301 6.50 -1.62 6.35
CA ALA A 301 6.16 -2.92 6.93
C ALA A 301 6.96 -4.08 6.33
N THR A 302 7.42 -4.98 7.20
CA THR A 302 8.06 -6.25 6.81
C THR A 302 7.15 -7.46 7.00
N GLY A 303 6.00 -7.28 7.67
CA GLY A 303 4.98 -8.30 7.88
C GLY A 303 3.72 -7.71 8.54
N PRO A 304 2.62 -8.48 8.63
CA PRO A 304 1.38 -8.02 9.26
C PRO A 304 1.54 -7.61 10.74
N ASP A 305 2.48 -8.22 11.45
CA ASP A 305 2.74 -7.90 12.87
C ASP A 305 3.89 -6.90 13.06
N ALA A 306 4.45 -6.38 11.96
CA ALA A 306 5.61 -5.50 11.94
C ALA A 306 5.36 -4.33 10.99
N VAL A 307 4.47 -3.43 11.41
CA VAL A 307 4.17 -2.17 10.72
C VAL A 307 4.73 -1.01 11.52
N THR A 308 5.41 -0.08 10.86
CA THR A 308 5.94 1.13 11.51
C THR A 308 5.34 2.37 10.85
N LEU A 309 4.77 3.25 11.68
CA LEU A 309 4.28 4.56 11.31
C LEU A 309 5.33 5.59 11.71
N ARG A 310 5.94 6.26 10.73
CA ARG A 310 6.95 7.30 10.96
C ARG A 310 6.41 8.66 10.55
N SER A 311 6.57 9.64 11.43
CA SER A 311 6.28 11.06 11.23
C SER A 311 7.45 11.89 11.76
N ALA A 312 7.46 13.20 11.49
CA ALA A 312 8.50 14.10 11.99
C ALA A 312 8.68 14.06 13.52
N ALA A 313 7.61 13.80 14.27
CA ALA A 313 7.63 13.82 15.73
C ALA A 313 7.70 12.43 16.37
N SER A 314 7.28 11.37 15.67
CA SER A 314 7.12 10.04 16.27
C SER A 314 7.40 8.92 15.28
N ALA A 315 7.96 7.82 15.80
CA ALA A 315 8.01 6.53 15.14
C ALA A 315 7.28 5.52 16.04
N THR A 316 6.20 4.93 15.53
CA THR A 316 5.35 4.01 16.29
C THR A 316 5.31 2.66 15.59
N ARG A 317 5.66 1.60 16.33
CA ARG A 317 5.45 0.23 15.89
C ARG A 317 4.05 -0.25 16.24
N THR A 318 3.44 -0.95 15.30
CA THR A 318 2.08 -1.46 15.39
C THR A 318 1.92 -2.70 14.51
N THR A 319 0.71 -3.24 14.49
CA THR A 319 0.29 -4.33 13.61
C THR A 319 -0.63 -3.79 12.54
N LEU A 320 -0.80 -4.52 11.43
CA LEU A 320 -1.80 -4.23 10.42
C LEU A 320 -3.22 -4.26 11.00
N HIS A 321 -3.44 -5.07 12.04
CA HIS A 321 -4.71 -5.14 12.78
C HIS A 321 -5.02 -3.82 13.50
N ASP A 322 -4.03 -3.26 14.21
CA ASP A 322 -4.21 -2.07 15.04
C ASP A 322 -3.97 -0.75 14.30
N LEU A 323 -3.41 -0.82 13.08
CA LEU A 323 -3.12 0.33 12.22
C LEU A 323 -4.29 1.33 12.09
N PRO A 324 -5.57 0.91 11.88
CA PRO A 324 -6.69 1.86 11.82
C PRO A 324 -6.84 2.74 13.06
N GLN A 325 -6.62 2.19 14.25
CA GLN A 325 -6.75 2.93 15.50
C GLN A 325 -5.65 4.00 15.62
N TRP A 326 -4.44 3.66 15.21
CA TRP A 326 -3.33 4.61 15.17
C TRP A 326 -3.58 5.73 14.17
N LEU A 327 -4.04 5.40 12.95
CA LEU A 327 -4.32 6.40 11.91
C LEU A 327 -5.34 7.45 12.36
N ARG A 328 -6.37 7.04 13.12
CA ARG A 328 -7.38 7.97 13.68
C ARG A 328 -6.85 8.85 14.79
N ALA A 329 -5.87 8.36 15.55
CA ALA A 329 -5.26 9.09 16.66
C ALA A 329 -4.15 10.05 16.22
N LEU A 330 -3.66 9.95 14.98
CA LEU A 330 -2.54 10.75 14.49
C LEU A 330 -2.95 12.23 14.32
N PRO A 331 -2.30 13.16 15.04
CA PRO A 331 -2.58 14.58 14.89
C PRO A 331 -2.18 15.06 13.50
N ALA A 332 -2.87 16.09 12.99
CA ALA A 332 -2.45 16.78 11.78
C ALA A 332 -1.13 17.52 12.04
N THR A 333 -0.21 17.48 11.07
CA THR A 333 1.09 18.13 11.19
C THR A 333 1.34 19.02 9.98
N PRO A 334 2.11 20.13 10.13
CA PRO A 334 2.57 20.92 8.99
C PRO A 334 3.76 20.26 8.27
N HIS A 335 4.25 19.12 8.76
CA HIS A 335 5.44 18.46 8.24
C HIS A 335 5.10 17.55 7.06
N ARG A 336 5.99 17.52 6.08
CA ARG A 336 5.87 16.65 4.90
C ARG A 336 7.15 15.87 4.69
N CYS A 337 7.03 14.64 4.22
CA CYS A 337 8.17 13.87 3.73
C CYS A 337 8.83 14.64 2.59
N ALA A 338 10.14 14.78 2.66
CA ALA A 338 10.92 15.35 1.57
C ALA A 338 11.08 14.30 0.45
N PRO A 339 11.17 14.73 -0.82
CA PRO A 339 11.50 13.85 -1.94
C PRO A 339 12.86 13.16 -1.77
N ASP A 340 12.97 11.89 -2.18
CA ASP A 340 14.16 11.05 -1.97
C ASP A 340 15.44 11.63 -2.57
N ASP A 341 15.33 12.19 -3.78
CA ASP A 341 16.45 12.81 -4.49
C ASP A 341 17.04 13.99 -3.71
N ARG A 342 16.17 14.80 -3.09
CA ARG A 342 16.58 15.91 -2.23
C ARG A 342 17.25 15.41 -0.95
N VAL A 343 16.74 14.34 -0.33
CA VAL A 343 17.34 13.78 0.88
C VAL A 343 18.75 13.24 0.58
N VAL A 344 18.89 12.44 -0.49
CA VAL A 344 20.17 11.87 -0.89
C VAL A 344 21.18 12.95 -1.30
N SER A 345 20.75 14.00 -2.01
CA SER A 345 21.61 15.14 -2.36
C SER A 345 22.13 15.85 -1.10
N ALA A 346 21.24 16.15 -0.14
CA ALA A 346 21.61 16.78 1.12
C ALA A 346 22.65 15.97 1.90
N LEU A 347 22.44 14.65 2.03
CA LEU A 347 23.38 13.77 2.72
C LEU A 347 24.76 13.72 2.02
N THR A 348 24.77 13.76 0.68
CA THR A 348 26.00 13.76 -0.12
C THR A 348 26.79 15.05 0.05
N GLU A 349 26.11 16.20 0.04
CA GLU A 349 26.73 17.51 0.28
C GLU A 349 27.30 17.61 1.69
N LEU A 350 26.54 17.20 2.71
CA LEU A 350 27.00 17.21 4.11
C LEU A 350 28.24 16.33 4.31
N ALA A 351 28.34 15.18 3.64
CA ALA A 351 29.50 14.29 3.75
C ALA A 351 30.83 14.97 3.34
N THR A 352 30.80 16.07 2.57
CA THR A 352 31.99 16.84 2.18
C THR A 352 32.55 17.72 3.31
N VAL A 353 31.76 18.00 4.35
CA VAL A 353 32.15 18.88 5.46
C VAL A 353 33.24 18.24 6.31
N SER A 354 32.99 17.00 6.78
CA SER A 354 33.98 16.15 7.45
C SER A 354 33.46 14.71 7.58
N PRO A 355 34.32 13.74 7.93
CA PRO A 355 33.89 12.35 8.17
C PRO A 355 32.79 12.18 9.24
N TYR A 356 32.56 13.18 10.11
CA TYR A 356 31.48 13.15 11.08
C TYR A 356 30.09 13.43 10.49
N PHE A 357 30.02 14.08 9.32
CA PHE A 357 28.78 14.38 8.59
C PHE A 357 28.43 13.29 7.58
N ALA A 358 29.29 12.28 7.40
CA ALA A 358 29.08 11.22 6.43
C ALA A 358 28.13 10.14 6.96
N VAL A 359 27.06 9.90 6.22
CA VAL A 359 26.18 8.72 6.34
C VAL A 359 26.05 8.10 4.95
N SER A 360 26.25 6.79 4.86
CA SER A 360 26.08 6.07 3.59
C SER A 360 24.60 5.74 3.36
N THR A 361 24.18 5.64 2.10
CA THR A 361 22.79 5.35 1.72
C THR A 361 22.69 4.21 0.71
N GLY A 362 21.49 3.66 0.51
CA GLY A 362 21.21 2.61 -0.47
C GLY A 362 21.33 1.19 0.12
N ALA A 363 21.53 0.19 -0.73
CA ALA A 363 21.62 -1.20 -0.26
C ALA A 363 22.81 -1.37 0.70
N VAL A 364 22.60 -2.11 1.79
CA VAL A 364 23.66 -2.42 2.77
C VAL A 364 24.68 -3.36 2.11
N GLU A 365 25.81 -2.82 1.67
CA GLU A 365 26.93 -3.60 1.14
C GLU A 365 27.98 -3.89 2.24
N GLY A 366 28.43 -5.16 2.30
CA GLY A 366 29.46 -5.62 3.24
C GLY A 366 28.94 -6.19 4.57
N GLY A 367 29.82 -6.85 5.33
CA GLY A 367 29.51 -7.45 6.62
C GLY A 367 29.68 -6.47 7.80
N GLY A 368 28.89 -6.66 8.87
CA GLY A 368 29.09 -5.98 10.15
C GLY A 368 28.12 -4.85 10.49
N TRP A 369 27.21 -4.51 9.57
CA TRP A 369 26.15 -3.54 9.83
C TRP A 369 25.13 -4.07 10.83
N ARG A 370 24.74 -3.23 11.79
CA ARG A 370 23.73 -3.55 12.81
C ARG A 370 22.86 -2.31 13.09
N PRO A 371 21.57 -2.47 13.43
CA PRO A 371 20.77 -1.34 13.91
C PRO A 371 21.43 -0.68 15.12
N VAL A 372 21.41 0.65 15.17
CA VAL A 372 21.99 1.46 16.23
C VAL A 372 21.37 1.13 17.60
N SER A 373 20.09 0.75 17.65
CA SER A 373 19.40 0.27 18.85
C SER A 373 20.14 -0.87 19.56
N ARG A 374 20.92 -1.68 18.82
CA ARG A 374 21.74 -2.76 19.39
C ARG A 374 22.87 -2.24 20.27
N LEU A 375 23.40 -1.04 20.02
CA LEU A 375 24.38 -0.41 20.93
C LEU A 375 23.78 -0.13 22.31
N TYR A 376 22.47 0.09 22.38
CA TYR A 376 21.79 0.48 23.62
C TYR A 376 21.32 -0.73 24.41
N THR A 377 21.01 -1.81 23.70
CA THR A 377 20.37 -3.02 24.23
C THR A 377 21.37 -4.17 24.46
N ALA A 378 22.42 -4.32 23.65
CA ALA A 378 23.40 -5.40 23.75
C ALA A 378 24.69 -4.94 24.46
N GLN A 379 24.79 -5.22 25.77
CA GLN A 379 25.88 -4.73 26.61
C GLN A 379 27.27 -5.24 26.21
N THR A 380 27.39 -6.50 25.79
CA THR A 380 28.66 -7.09 25.35
C THR A 380 29.20 -6.39 24.10
N LEU A 381 28.32 -6.20 23.12
CA LEU A 381 28.62 -5.50 21.88
C LEU A 381 29.05 -4.04 22.14
N LEU A 382 28.40 -3.35 23.08
CA LEU A 382 28.82 -1.99 23.46
C LEU A 382 30.18 -1.99 24.16
N ALA A 383 30.46 -2.98 25.02
CA ALA A 383 31.74 -3.11 25.69
C ALA A 383 32.89 -3.33 24.69
N ASP A 384 32.68 -4.17 23.68
CA ASP A 384 33.66 -4.43 22.62
C ASP A 384 33.97 -3.16 21.82
N VAL A 385 32.93 -2.44 21.40
CA VAL A 385 33.07 -1.17 20.66
C VAL A 385 33.81 -0.13 21.49
N VAL A 386 33.49 0.00 22.78
CA VAL A 386 34.20 0.91 23.69
C VAL A 386 35.64 0.47 23.91
N GLY A 387 35.91 -0.83 24.02
CA GLY A 387 37.26 -1.41 24.11
C GLY A 387 38.12 -1.04 22.90
N ASN A 388 37.59 -1.25 21.69
CA ASN A 388 38.27 -0.91 20.43
C ASN A 388 38.60 0.60 20.35
N VAL A 389 37.70 1.46 20.84
CA VAL A 389 37.98 2.91 20.96
C VAL A 389 39.13 3.17 21.94
N GLY A 390 39.15 2.46 23.07
CA GLY A 390 40.21 2.53 24.08
C GLY A 390 41.56 2.16 23.50
N ASP A 391 41.65 1.05 22.78
CA ASP A 391 42.86 0.58 22.13
C ASP A 391 43.36 1.58 21.08
N ARG A 392 42.46 2.11 20.23
CA ARG A 392 42.81 3.12 19.23
C ARG A 392 43.44 4.38 19.83
N ILE A 393 42.90 4.87 20.96
CA ILE A 393 43.38 6.11 21.59
C ILE A 393 44.44 5.87 22.67
N GLY A 394 44.87 4.62 22.89
CA GLY A 394 45.83 4.26 23.93
C GLY A 394 45.32 4.50 25.35
N ALA A 395 44.01 4.44 25.58
CA ALA A 395 43.40 4.66 26.89
C ALA A 395 43.26 3.36 27.68
N SER A 396 44.04 3.24 28.76
CA SER A 396 43.93 2.12 29.70
C SER A 396 42.74 2.21 30.67
N ASP A 397 42.08 3.37 30.74
CA ASP A 397 40.92 3.60 31.62
C ASP A 397 39.62 3.54 30.82
N LEU A 398 38.76 2.57 31.16
CA LEU A 398 37.46 2.35 30.51
C LEU A 398 36.62 3.63 30.40
N ARG A 399 36.70 4.54 31.37
CA ARG A 399 35.90 5.78 31.36
C ARG A 399 36.37 6.76 30.31
N VAL A 400 37.68 6.80 30.02
CA VAL A 400 38.24 7.63 28.95
C VAL A 400 37.76 7.09 27.61
N ALA A 401 37.86 5.77 27.40
CA ALA A 401 37.38 5.10 26.19
C ALA A 401 35.87 5.30 25.98
N ALA A 402 35.07 5.07 27.01
CA ALA A 402 33.62 5.24 26.98
C ALA A 402 33.19 6.69 26.74
N SER A 403 33.87 7.65 27.37
CA SER A 403 33.64 9.09 27.17
C SER A 403 34.00 9.51 25.74
N ALA A 404 35.12 9.04 25.20
CA ALA A 404 35.56 9.32 23.84
C ALA A 404 34.61 8.71 22.79
N PHE A 405 34.18 7.46 23.00
CA PHE A 405 33.16 6.81 22.17
C PHE A 405 31.86 7.60 22.18
N PHE A 406 31.32 7.90 23.36
CA PHE A 406 30.05 8.63 23.49
C PHE A 406 30.12 10.00 22.83
N LEU A 407 31.21 10.77 23.06
CA LEU A 407 31.43 12.07 22.43
C LEU A 407 31.50 11.93 20.90
N GLY A 408 32.24 10.94 20.40
CA GLY A 408 32.41 10.72 18.96
C GLY A 408 31.13 10.26 18.25
N PHE A 409 30.30 9.48 18.94
CA PHE A 409 29.00 9.04 18.45
C PHE A 409 27.98 10.19 18.47
N ALA A 410 27.89 10.93 19.59
CA ALA A 410 27.05 12.13 19.68
C ALA A 410 27.42 13.16 18.62
N ALA A 411 28.71 13.38 18.38
CA ALA A 411 29.18 14.30 17.34
C ALA A 411 28.71 13.89 15.94
N ARG A 412 28.62 12.60 15.62
CA ARG A 412 28.10 12.12 14.33
C ARG A 412 26.62 12.41 14.17
N LEU A 413 25.82 12.03 15.18
CA LEU A 413 24.37 12.28 15.17
C LEU A 413 24.07 13.79 15.05
N TRP A 414 24.75 14.62 15.85
CA TRP A 414 24.59 16.07 15.77
C TRP A 414 25.07 16.63 14.43
N SER A 415 26.19 16.17 13.89
CA SER A 415 26.70 16.67 12.60
C SER A 415 25.69 16.42 11.48
N ILE A 416 25.14 15.21 11.40
CA ILE A 416 24.17 14.83 10.37
C ILE A 416 22.84 15.58 10.59
N GLY A 417 22.26 15.53 11.80
CA GLY A 417 20.96 16.15 12.08
C GLY A 417 20.98 17.68 12.02
N LEU A 418 21.98 18.31 12.66
CA LEU A 418 22.12 19.77 12.67
C LEU A 418 22.47 20.30 11.27
N GLY A 419 23.35 19.60 10.54
CA GLY A 419 23.72 19.96 9.18
C GLY A 419 22.53 19.87 8.22
N ALA A 420 21.78 18.78 8.26
CA ALA A 420 20.60 18.60 7.40
C ALA A 420 19.53 19.66 7.67
N LEU A 421 19.29 19.99 8.95
CA LEU A 421 18.28 20.97 9.29
C LEU A 421 18.73 22.39 8.95
N ALA A 422 19.96 22.76 9.31
CA ALA A 422 20.46 24.11 9.10
C ALA A 422 20.69 24.45 7.62
N GLU A 423 21.12 23.48 6.81
CA GLU A 423 21.53 23.71 5.42
C GLU A 423 20.47 23.39 4.39
N HIS A 424 19.65 22.38 4.68
CA HIS A 424 18.67 21.88 3.72
C HIS A 424 17.25 22.04 4.22
N GLY A 425 17.03 22.49 5.46
CA GLY A 425 15.70 22.58 6.06
C GLY A 425 15.06 21.21 6.27
N LEU A 426 15.88 20.18 6.46
CA LEU A 426 15.46 18.78 6.58
C LEU A 426 15.74 18.22 7.98
N LEU A 427 14.70 17.72 8.63
CA LEU A 427 14.84 16.86 9.81
C LEU A 427 14.96 15.42 9.34
N LEU A 428 16.15 14.84 9.38
CA LEU A 428 16.38 13.44 9.03
C LEU A 428 15.68 12.52 10.04
N ASP A 429 15.04 11.47 9.55
CA ASP A 429 14.51 10.40 10.39
C ASP A 429 15.67 9.48 10.79
N LEU A 430 16.13 9.62 12.03
CA LEU A 430 17.24 8.85 12.57
C LEU A 430 16.78 7.66 13.42
N ASP A 431 15.56 7.15 13.27
CA ASP A 431 15.02 6.07 14.09
C ASP A 431 16.09 4.98 14.41
N PRO A 432 16.33 4.64 15.69
CA PRO A 432 17.44 3.76 16.08
C PRO A 432 17.45 2.37 15.44
N ASP A 433 16.32 1.90 14.95
CA ASP A 433 16.22 0.60 14.27
C ASP A 433 16.39 0.71 12.75
N GLU A 434 16.24 1.91 12.19
CA GLU A 434 16.43 2.23 10.77
C GLU A 434 17.82 2.82 10.49
N LEU A 435 18.46 3.42 11.50
CA LEU A 435 19.83 3.88 11.45
C LEU A 435 20.78 2.73 11.77
N TRP A 436 21.60 2.34 10.81
CA TRP A 436 22.58 1.26 10.96
C TRP A 436 23.95 1.83 11.28
N TYR A 437 24.73 1.07 12.04
CA TYR A 437 26.14 1.36 12.28
C TYR A 437 27.02 0.17 11.95
N ALA A 438 28.25 0.46 11.58
CA ALA A 438 29.35 -0.48 11.53
C ALA A 438 30.55 0.13 12.26
N GLU A 439 31.37 -0.70 12.89
CA GLU A 439 32.55 -0.28 13.62
C GLU A 439 33.79 -0.98 13.04
N SER A 440 34.86 -0.22 12.82
CA SER A 440 36.17 -0.71 12.40
C SER A 440 37.25 0.11 13.10
N ASP A 441 38.17 -0.58 13.78
CA ASP A 441 39.33 0.01 14.48
C ASP A 441 38.99 1.20 15.40
N GLY A 442 37.92 1.11 16.18
CA GLY A 442 37.44 2.16 17.07
C GLY A 442 36.74 3.32 16.35
N THR A 443 36.35 3.15 15.09
CA THR A 443 35.68 4.19 14.29
C THR A 443 34.29 3.73 13.84
N VAL A 444 33.27 4.50 14.22
CA VAL A 444 31.88 4.24 13.83
C VAL A 444 31.56 4.87 12.48
N ARG A 445 30.87 4.12 11.62
CA ARG A 445 30.23 4.58 10.39
C ARG A 445 28.73 4.41 10.51
N LEU A 446 27.97 5.27 9.85
CA LEU A 446 26.51 5.24 9.85
C LEU A 446 25.97 4.96 8.44
N HIS A 447 24.79 4.34 8.39
CA HIS A 447 24.11 3.98 7.15
C HIS A 447 22.59 4.07 7.30
N LEU A 448 21.94 4.60 6.26
CA LEU A 448 20.48 4.67 6.12
C LEU A 448 20.11 4.02 4.79
N ALA A 449 19.49 2.85 4.83
CA ALA A 449 19.19 2.11 3.59
C ALA A 449 18.20 2.87 2.69
N ASP A 450 17.14 3.40 3.30
CA ASP A 450 16.12 4.24 2.68
C ASP A 450 15.95 5.53 3.51
N PRO A 451 16.74 6.57 3.23
CA PRO A 451 16.80 7.76 4.07
C PRO A 451 15.52 8.59 3.96
N VAL A 452 14.80 8.73 5.06
CA VAL A 452 13.60 9.58 5.16
C VAL A 452 13.97 10.91 5.83
N ALA A 453 13.37 12.00 5.36
CA ALA A 453 13.49 13.31 6.00
C ALA A 453 12.17 14.08 5.97
N TRP A 454 12.02 14.99 6.93
CA TRP A 454 10.84 15.83 7.08
C TRP A 454 11.18 17.29 6.80
N GLN A 455 10.28 17.98 6.12
CA GLN A 455 10.33 19.42 5.85
C GLN A 455 9.08 20.11 6.41
N GLY A 456 9.20 21.38 6.78
CA GLY A 456 8.11 22.19 7.33
C GLY A 456 8.59 23.17 8.39
N SER A 457 7.67 23.86 9.05
CA SER A 457 7.98 24.80 10.13
C SER A 457 8.17 24.09 11.48
N GLY A 458 8.98 24.67 12.37
CA GLY A 458 9.13 24.21 13.77
C GLY A 458 9.92 22.91 13.96
N LEU A 459 10.71 22.48 12.96
CA LEU A 459 11.53 21.27 13.02
C LEU A 459 12.71 21.37 14.00
N ASP A 460 13.15 22.59 14.31
CA ASP A 460 14.20 22.91 15.28
C ASP A 460 13.91 22.32 16.67
N SER A 461 12.65 22.43 17.12
CA SER A 461 12.20 21.87 18.39
C SER A 461 12.22 20.34 18.43
N LEU A 462 12.07 19.68 17.28
CA LEU A 462 12.02 18.22 17.17
C LEU A 462 13.41 17.58 17.10
N LEU A 463 14.40 18.28 16.53
CA LEU A 463 15.78 17.80 16.41
C LEU A 463 16.37 17.39 17.76
N ALA A 464 16.15 18.21 18.79
CA ALA A 464 16.64 17.93 20.14
C ALA A 464 16.03 16.63 20.69
N ASP A 465 14.73 16.41 20.51
CA ASP A 465 14.07 15.21 20.99
C ASP A 465 14.52 13.95 20.23
N ASP A 466 14.62 14.03 18.91
CA ASP A 466 15.05 12.92 18.07
C ASP A 466 16.44 12.41 18.50
N ILE A 467 17.42 13.31 18.67
CA ILE A 467 18.78 12.90 19.06
C ILE A 467 18.91 12.61 20.57
N LEU A 468 18.35 13.45 21.45
CA LEU A 468 18.53 13.28 22.90
C LEU A 468 17.66 12.15 23.47
N SER A 469 16.37 12.08 23.14
CA SER A 469 15.47 11.04 23.68
C SER A 469 15.72 9.69 23.01
N ARG A 470 15.82 9.64 21.68
CA ARG A 470 15.86 8.35 20.97
C ARG A 470 17.25 7.72 20.93
N HIS A 471 18.32 8.52 21.02
CA HIS A 471 19.69 8.00 20.97
C HIS A 471 20.52 8.25 22.23
N LEU A 472 20.78 9.52 22.57
CA LEU A 472 21.83 9.84 23.54
C LEU A 472 21.45 9.46 24.97
N THR A 473 20.17 9.53 25.34
CA THR A 473 19.69 9.11 26.67
C THR A 473 19.77 7.58 26.84
N PRO A 474 19.24 6.75 25.92
CA PRO A 474 19.43 5.29 25.96
C PRO A 474 20.89 4.87 25.93
N LEU A 475 21.70 5.51 25.07
CA LEU A 475 23.12 5.23 24.98
C LEU A 475 23.86 5.60 26.27
N ALA A 476 23.54 6.73 26.89
CA ALA A 476 24.15 7.14 28.14
C ALA A 476 23.82 6.14 29.26
N ALA A 477 22.57 5.67 29.31
CA ALA A 477 22.18 4.61 30.24
C ALA A 477 22.97 3.32 29.98
N ALA A 478 23.16 2.92 28.72
CA ALA A 478 23.92 1.73 28.34
C ALA A 478 25.41 1.82 28.69
N VAL A 479 26.05 2.94 28.37
CA VAL A 479 27.46 3.21 28.71
C VAL A 479 27.69 3.17 30.22
N ARG A 480 26.76 3.72 31.01
CA ARG A 480 26.85 3.70 32.48
C ARG A 480 26.73 2.31 33.10
N ARG A 481 26.21 1.32 32.37
CA ARG A 481 26.24 -0.09 32.82
C ARG A 481 27.60 -0.76 32.65
N LEU A 482 28.51 -0.18 31.84
CA LEU A 482 29.88 -0.70 31.69
C LEU A 482 30.78 -0.36 32.88
N GLY A 483 30.50 0.72 33.61
CA GLY A 483 31.32 1.15 34.74
C GLY A 483 30.87 2.49 35.33
N PRO A 484 31.54 2.97 36.39
CA PRO A 484 31.15 4.17 37.14
C PRO A 484 31.41 5.45 36.33
N ILE A 485 30.45 5.79 35.46
CA ILE A 485 30.45 6.95 34.58
C ILE A 485 29.30 7.88 34.99
N SER A 486 29.60 9.17 35.16
CA SER A 486 28.59 10.17 35.54
C SER A 486 27.69 10.53 34.35
N ALA A 487 26.37 10.61 34.58
CA ALA A 487 25.44 11.11 33.58
C ALA A 487 25.77 12.56 33.16
N LYS A 488 26.17 13.42 34.11
CA LYS A 488 26.57 14.82 33.83
C LYS A 488 27.77 14.92 32.89
N LEU A 489 28.71 13.98 32.97
CA LEU A 489 29.83 13.89 32.01
C LEU A 489 29.32 13.59 30.59
N LEU A 490 28.41 12.63 30.45
CA LEU A 490 27.87 12.25 29.15
C LEU A 490 26.98 13.37 28.56
N HIS A 491 26.15 14.02 29.37
CA HIS A 491 25.36 15.17 28.92
C HIS A 491 26.25 16.32 28.48
N GLY A 492 27.32 16.62 29.23
CA GLY A 492 28.29 17.62 28.80
C GLY A 492 29.06 17.24 27.54
N ASN A 493 29.25 15.93 27.26
CA ASN A 493 29.82 15.48 25.99
C ASN A 493 28.83 15.70 24.86
N ALA A 494 27.54 15.39 25.06
CA ALA A 494 26.49 15.67 24.08
C ALA A 494 26.39 17.17 23.75
N ALA A 495 26.42 18.03 24.77
CA ALA A 495 26.39 19.48 24.57
C ALA A 495 27.66 20.02 23.89
N SER A 496 28.84 19.47 24.20
CA SER A 496 30.08 19.83 23.49
C SER A 496 30.07 19.33 22.04
N ALA A 497 29.45 18.18 21.79
CA ALA A 497 29.35 17.59 20.46
C ALA A 497 28.48 18.43 19.52
N VAL A 498 27.32 18.93 19.97
CA VAL A 498 26.46 19.79 19.12
C VAL A 498 27.15 21.11 18.76
N LEU A 499 27.82 21.75 19.72
CA LEU A 499 28.60 22.98 19.46
C LEU A 499 29.83 22.71 18.58
N GLY A 500 30.46 21.55 18.74
CA GLY A 500 31.55 21.09 17.89
C GLY A 500 31.11 20.87 16.43
N ALA A 501 29.94 20.26 16.23
CA ALA A 501 29.33 20.07 14.92
C ALA A 501 29.03 21.41 14.24
N ALA A 502 28.41 22.36 14.95
CA ALA A 502 28.15 23.70 14.43
C ALA A 502 29.44 24.42 14.01
N ARG A 503 30.50 24.36 14.84
CA ARG A 503 31.82 24.93 14.51
C ARG A 503 32.51 24.24 13.33
N ALA A 504 32.30 22.94 13.15
CA ALA A 504 32.86 22.21 12.00
C ALA A 504 32.20 22.66 10.70
N LEU A 505 30.86 22.76 10.70
CA LEU A 505 30.10 23.26 9.56
C LEU A 505 30.46 24.72 9.24
N HIS A 506 30.50 25.57 10.26
CA HIS A 506 30.92 26.96 10.15
C HIS A 506 32.28 27.12 9.43
N ARG A 507 33.30 26.40 9.91
CA ARG A 507 34.66 26.46 9.36
C ARG A 507 34.72 26.03 7.91
N HIS A 508 33.86 25.09 7.50
CA HIS A 508 33.76 24.67 6.11
C HIS A 508 33.19 25.77 5.21
N ARG A 509 32.32 26.65 5.75
CA ARG A 509 31.68 27.75 5.00
C ARG A 509 32.48 29.06 4.97
N GLY A 510 33.29 29.32 5.99
CA GLY A 510 34.08 30.56 6.09
C GLY A 510 33.28 31.83 6.44
N ALA A 511 32.11 31.71 7.09
CA ALA A 511 31.23 32.82 7.49
C ALA A 511 31.63 33.47 8.85
N GLN A 512 30.83 34.40 9.40
CA GLN A 512 30.97 34.91 10.78
C GLN A 512 30.03 34.17 11.76
N LEU A 513 30.58 33.62 12.85
CA LEU A 513 29.93 32.62 13.72
C LEU A 513 28.69 33.12 14.48
N ALA A 514 28.59 34.43 14.75
CA ALA A 514 27.56 35.02 15.61
C ALA A 514 26.19 35.19 14.91
N ALA A 515 26.15 35.20 13.58
CA ALA A 515 24.95 35.41 12.77
C ALA A 515 24.57 34.17 11.94
N GLU A 516 25.10 33.00 12.30
CA GLU A 516 24.91 31.77 11.54
C GLU A 516 23.74 30.94 12.10
N PRO A 517 22.72 30.60 11.28
CA PRO A 517 21.56 29.83 11.72
C PRO A 517 21.90 28.51 12.42
N CYS A 518 22.97 27.84 12.00
CA CYS A 518 23.43 26.58 12.60
C CYS A 518 23.93 26.77 14.05
N TRP A 519 24.63 27.88 14.33
CA TRP A 519 25.13 28.17 15.68
C TRP A 519 23.99 28.56 16.63
N GLU A 520 23.00 29.31 16.14
CA GLU A 520 21.79 29.63 16.90
C GLU A 520 20.98 28.38 17.24
N LEU A 521 20.80 27.48 16.26
CA LEU A 521 20.14 26.19 16.45
C LEU A 521 20.89 25.34 17.49
N ALA A 522 22.22 25.24 17.40
CA ALA A 522 23.03 24.50 18.36
C ALA A 522 22.92 25.08 19.79
N ARG A 523 22.87 26.41 19.91
CA ARG A 523 22.62 27.10 21.20
C ARG A 523 21.24 26.78 21.74
N ALA A 524 20.20 26.78 20.90
CA ALA A 524 18.84 26.44 21.30
C ALA A 524 18.77 25.00 21.81
N VAL A 525 19.43 24.04 21.13
CA VAL A 525 19.55 22.65 21.60
C VAL A 525 20.26 22.58 22.96
N CYS A 526 21.33 23.36 23.18
CA CYS A 526 22.00 23.40 24.48
C CYS A 526 21.15 23.96 25.63
N ALA A 527 20.05 24.68 25.33
CA ALA A 527 19.12 25.16 26.33
C ALA A 527 18.08 24.10 26.75
N ASP A 528 18.06 22.94 26.10
CA ASP A 528 17.22 21.80 26.47
C ASP A 528 17.48 21.38 27.93
N GLU A 529 16.41 21.09 28.68
CA GLU A 529 16.50 20.73 30.10
C GLU A 529 17.45 19.54 30.35
N ARG A 530 17.52 18.58 29.41
CA ARG A 530 18.42 17.41 29.51
C ARG A 530 19.90 17.80 29.45
N LEU A 531 20.22 18.93 28.82
CA LEU A 531 21.57 19.49 28.67
C LEU A 531 21.83 20.68 29.61
N SER A 532 20.86 21.07 30.42
CA SER A 532 20.97 22.18 31.37
C SER A 532 22.20 22.07 32.27
N ASP A 533 22.79 23.22 32.62
CA ASP A 533 23.97 23.35 33.47
C ASP A 533 25.25 22.64 32.96
N THR A 534 25.28 22.16 31.72
CA THR A 534 26.48 21.49 31.18
C THR A 534 27.46 22.45 30.50
N ILE A 535 26.96 23.58 29.97
CA ILE A 535 27.69 24.58 29.21
C ILE A 535 27.31 25.98 29.71
N ARG A 536 28.28 26.89 29.75
CA ARG A 536 28.07 28.33 29.98
C ARG A 536 28.65 29.11 28.82
N PHE A 537 27.80 29.85 28.12
CA PHE A 537 28.23 30.74 27.04
C PHE A 537 28.87 32.01 27.60
N ASN A 538 29.76 32.63 26.82
CA ASN A 538 30.23 33.99 27.09
C ASN A 538 29.15 35.03 26.75
N ASP A 539 29.35 36.29 27.14
CA ASP A 539 28.36 37.36 26.92
C ASP A 539 28.02 37.57 25.44
N SER A 540 28.97 37.32 24.55
CA SER A 540 28.76 37.40 23.09
C SER A 540 28.01 36.21 22.49
N GLY A 541 27.84 35.11 23.24
CA GLY A 541 27.27 33.86 22.77
C GLY A 541 28.09 33.11 21.71
N THR A 542 29.31 33.56 21.38
CA THR A 542 30.18 32.98 20.33
C THR A 542 31.21 31.97 20.86
N ASP A 543 31.40 31.95 22.18
CA ASP A 543 32.26 30.99 22.85
C ASP A 543 31.59 30.43 24.10
N TYR A 544 32.12 29.30 24.58
CA TYR A 544 31.53 28.59 25.70
C TYR A 544 32.58 27.92 26.59
N ARG A 545 32.24 27.77 27.86
CA ARG A 545 32.97 26.97 28.83
C ARG A 545 32.11 25.81 29.28
N ARG A 546 32.71 24.65 29.41
CA ARG A 546 32.03 23.47 29.95
C ARG A 546 31.97 23.57 31.48
N ALA A 547 30.78 23.39 32.04
CA ALA A 547 30.54 23.38 33.49
C ALA A 547 30.62 21.96 34.08
N THR A 548 31.03 20.98 33.28
CA THR A 548 31.15 19.56 33.65
C THR A 548 32.55 19.03 33.36
N CYS A 549 33.01 18.04 34.12
CA CYS A 549 34.36 17.44 34.02
C CYS A 549 34.62 16.83 32.64
N CYS A 550 35.64 17.25 31.88
CA CYS A 550 35.89 16.77 30.50
C CYS A 550 36.72 15.49 30.39
N LEU A 551 37.11 14.90 31.52
CA LEU A 551 37.92 13.66 31.67
C LEU A 551 39.30 13.64 30.95
N PHE A 552 39.51 14.48 29.93
CA PHE A 552 40.71 14.60 29.10
C PHE A 552 41.91 15.29 29.79
N TYR A 553 41.69 16.08 30.84
CA TYR A 553 42.78 16.81 31.54
C TYR A 553 43.62 15.95 32.50
N ARG A 554 43.73 14.64 32.26
CA ARG A 554 44.68 13.78 32.98
C ARG A 554 45.99 13.63 32.22
N THR A 555 46.76 14.71 32.17
CA THR A 555 48.22 14.61 32.07
C THR A 555 48.79 14.20 33.43
N PRO A 556 49.87 13.41 33.49
CA PRO A 556 50.55 13.12 34.74
C PRO A 556 50.91 14.41 35.48
N GLY A 557 50.36 14.64 36.68
CA GLY A 557 50.63 15.82 37.52
C GLY A 557 49.45 16.80 37.72
N ALA A 558 48.36 16.68 36.98
CA ALA A 558 47.18 17.53 37.20
C ALA A 558 46.39 17.12 38.47
N GLY A 559 45.98 18.10 39.29
CA GLY A 559 45.15 17.90 40.48
C GLY A 559 43.71 17.43 40.17
N LEU A 560 42.91 17.15 41.21
CA LEU A 560 41.47 16.92 41.03
C LEU A 560 40.78 18.26 40.71
N CYS A 561 39.93 18.30 39.68
CA CYS A 561 39.05 19.44 39.44
C CYS A 561 38.07 19.60 40.62
N VAL A 562 37.64 20.82 40.92
CA VAL A 562 36.61 21.10 41.94
C VAL A 562 35.30 20.34 41.66
N ASP A 563 34.96 20.11 40.39
CA ASP A 563 33.76 19.38 39.96
C ASP A 563 34.04 17.90 39.61
N CYS A 564 35.10 17.33 40.18
CA CYS A 564 35.54 15.98 39.83
C CYS A 564 34.56 14.92 40.38
N ALA A 565 33.89 14.21 39.48
CA ALA A 565 32.99 13.09 39.81
C ALA A 565 33.70 11.83 40.36
N LEU A 566 35.01 11.92 40.65
CA LEU A 566 35.80 10.84 41.23
C LEU A 566 35.91 11.05 42.74
N THR A 567 35.42 10.08 43.51
CA THR A 567 35.56 10.09 44.98
C THR A 567 36.94 9.61 45.46
N HIS A 568 37.82 9.18 44.54
CA HIS A 568 39.20 8.77 44.81
C HIS A 568 40.10 8.90 43.56
N LYS A 569 41.38 9.21 43.76
CA LYS A 569 42.40 9.16 42.68
C LYS A 569 42.64 7.68 42.31
N PRO A 570 42.53 7.28 41.02
CA PRO A 570 42.91 5.93 40.60
C PRO A 570 44.42 5.74 40.73
N GLN A 571 44.81 4.50 41.06
CA GLN A 571 46.22 4.14 41.21
C GLN A 571 46.93 4.21 39.87
N VAL A 572 48.07 4.91 39.85
CA VAL A 572 48.97 4.96 38.70
C VAL A 572 49.74 3.64 38.65
N ARG A 573 49.63 2.90 37.55
CA ARG A 573 50.54 1.78 37.28
C ARG A 573 51.90 2.38 36.89
N THR A 574 52.85 2.37 37.82
CA THR A 574 54.24 2.75 37.56
C THR A 574 55.01 1.58 36.93
N ASP A 575 54.72 1.29 35.66
CA ASP A 575 55.56 0.35 34.90
C ASP A 575 56.79 1.06 34.33
N ARG A 576 57.89 1.05 35.10
CA ARG A 576 59.26 0.95 34.57
C ARG A 576 60.31 0.76 35.69
N LYS A 577 60.52 -0.49 36.10
CA LYS A 577 61.86 -0.99 36.46
C LYS A 577 62.01 -2.43 35.97
N ARG A 578 62.40 -2.56 34.71
CA ARG A 578 63.07 -3.75 34.18
C ARG A 578 64.22 -3.30 33.27
N LYS A 579 65.40 -3.13 33.87
CA LYS A 579 66.70 -3.41 33.23
C LYS A 579 67.58 -4.01 34.33
N GLY A 580 67.68 -5.33 34.29
CA GLY A 580 68.65 -6.08 35.07
C GLY A 580 70.02 -6.01 34.41
N SER A 581 71.04 -6.12 35.26
CA SER A 581 72.29 -6.87 35.08
C SER A 581 72.61 -7.36 33.66
N THR A 582 73.62 -6.78 33.03
CA THR A 582 74.95 -7.40 32.86
C THR A 582 75.94 -6.32 32.48
#